data_AF-C9SV49-F1
#
_entry.id   AF-C9SV49-F1
#
_cell.length_a   1.000
_cell.length_b   1.000
_cell.length_c   1.000
_cell.angle_alpha   90.00
_cell.angle_beta   90.00
_cell.angle_gamma   90.00
#
_symmetry.space_group_name_H-M   'P 1'
#
loop_
_entity.id
_entity.type
_entity.pdbx_description
1 polymer ?
#
loop_
_entity_poly.entity_id
_entity_poly.type
_entity_poly.pdbx_seq_one_letter_code
_entity_poly.pdbx_strand_id
1 'polypeptide(L)'
;MALPAPLLEIIACAMKETAPSKWCQAFFAIAAITALSVQLIPKASQSLLLDYGPRATQAKYGAPGDQVGWLYTSVRLVTAVQVPHSWFNHFYAASVAASAFWAYQYFAGRSLLLAIITKQAAVEGPSMGKEQVWLVWILMALQGGRRLFECFYVMKPSRSTMWIGHWALGLIYYLDMSVAIWIEGSRMFHRMAPRLATNHAAGSLLHSKADTAVSSGFSTSQLVGIAIFTTGWLQQHKCHQYLASLKKYTLPEEGLFRHIVCAHYTCECLLYGGLAMAAAPAGRWFNRTLICGSGSSLST
;
A
#
# COMPACT_ATOMS: atom_id res chain seq x y z
N MET A 1 -22.81 -4.16 -22.02
CA MET A 1 -22.99 -2.77 -22.48
C MET A 1 -21.60 -2.23 -22.78
N ALA A 2 -21.20 -2.19 -24.06
CA ALA A 2 -19.88 -1.69 -24.45
C ALA A 2 -19.86 -0.17 -24.25
N LEU A 3 -18.78 0.38 -23.67
CA LEU A 3 -18.62 1.83 -23.56
C LEU A 3 -18.63 2.44 -24.98
N PRO A 4 -19.26 3.61 -25.18
CA PRO A 4 -19.24 4.28 -26.47
C PRO A 4 -17.80 4.57 -26.92
N ALA A 5 -17.48 4.28 -28.18
CA ALA A 5 -16.16 4.47 -28.78
C ALA A 5 -15.47 5.82 -28.45
N PRO A 6 -16.14 6.99 -28.47
CA PRO A 6 -15.50 8.25 -28.09
C PRO A 6 -15.09 8.31 -26.62
N LEU A 7 -15.83 7.65 -25.72
CA LEU A 7 -15.45 7.56 -24.30
C LEU A 7 -14.21 6.68 -24.12
N LEU A 8 -14.08 5.60 -24.90
CA LEU A 8 -12.89 4.75 -24.90
C LEU A 8 -11.66 5.51 -25.44
N GLU A 9 -11.82 6.34 -26.46
CA GLU A 9 -10.72 7.18 -26.98
C GLU A 9 -10.32 8.29 -26.00
N ILE A 10 -11.29 8.94 -25.36
CA ILE A 10 -11.02 9.95 -24.32
C ILE A 10 -10.30 9.30 -23.13
N ILE A 11 -10.77 8.13 -22.67
CA ILE A 11 -10.12 7.37 -21.59
C ILE A 11 -8.72 6.95 -22.03
N ALA A 12 -8.53 6.42 -23.24
CA ALA A 12 -7.23 6.01 -23.75
C ALA A 12 -6.26 7.20 -23.91
N CYS A 13 -6.75 8.37 -24.33
CA CYS A 13 -5.99 9.61 -24.43
C CYS A 13 -5.58 10.11 -23.04
N ALA A 14 -6.53 10.18 -22.10
CA ALA A 14 -6.27 10.53 -20.70
C ALA A 14 -5.27 9.56 -20.06
N MET A 15 -5.38 8.26 -20.34
CA MET A 15 -4.41 7.24 -19.89
C MET A 15 -3.02 7.43 -20.49
N LYS A 16 -2.90 7.91 -21.73
CA LYS A 16 -1.60 8.21 -22.36
C LYS A 16 -0.94 9.44 -21.77
N GLU A 17 -1.68 10.51 -21.52
CA GLU A 17 -1.13 11.80 -21.07
C GLU A 17 -0.92 11.88 -19.56
N THR A 18 -1.63 11.08 -18.78
CA THR A 18 -1.56 11.16 -17.31
C THR A 18 -0.31 10.46 -16.78
N ALA A 19 0.45 11.18 -15.93
CA ALA A 19 1.62 10.66 -15.24
C ALA A 19 1.28 9.43 -14.38
N PRO A 20 2.12 8.39 -14.35
CA PRO A 20 1.91 7.23 -13.47
C PRO A 20 1.60 7.60 -12.01
N SER A 21 2.26 8.62 -11.45
CA SER A 21 2.03 9.03 -10.06
C SER A 21 0.64 9.57 -9.79
N LYS A 22 -0.03 10.13 -10.80
CA LYS A 22 -1.42 10.59 -10.70
C LYS A 22 -2.40 9.44 -10.64
N TRP A 23 -2.12 8.33 -11.33
CA TRP A 23 -2.91 7.10 -11.20
C TRP A 23 -2.83 6.54 -9.79
N CYS A 24 -1.62 6.43 -9.22
CA CYS A 24 -1.45 5.96 -7.84
C CYS A 24 -2.17 6.90 -6.84
N GLN A 25 -1.96 8.22 -6.97
CA GLN A 25 -2.64 9.20 -6.12
C GLN A 25 -4.17 9.11 -6.21
N ALA A 26 -4.71 8.97 -7.42
CA ALA A 26 -6.15 8.83 -7.62
C ALA A 26 -6.69 7.55 -6.99
N PHE A 27 -6.00 6.41 -7.18
CA PHE A 27 -6.36 5.16 -6.55
C PHE A 27 -6.38 5.28 -5.01
N PHE A 28 -5.31 5.80 -4.41
CA PHE A 28 -5.25 5.98 -2.96
C PHE A 28 -6.33 6.95 -2.44
N ALA A 29 -6.59 8.05 -3.15
CA ALA A 29 -7.65 8.98 -2.77
C ALA A 29 -9.03 8.31 -2.82
N ILE A 30 -9.33 7.57 -3.89
CA ILE A 30 -10.60 6.84 -4.04
C ILE A 30 -10.73 5.76 -2.95
N ALA A 31 -9.68 5.01 -2.66
CA ALA A 31 -9.67 3.98 -1.62
C ALA A 31 -9.95 4.60 -0.23
N ALA A 32 -9.27 5.70 0.11
CA ALA A 32 -9.49 6.41 1.37
C ALA A 32 -10.91 7.00 1.47
N ILE A 33 -11.41 7.66 0.41
CA ILE A 33 -12.77 8.18 0.37
C ILE A 33 -13.78 7.06 0.51
N THR A 34 -13.56 5.92 -0.15
CA THR A 34 -14.45 4.75 -0.04
C THR A 34 -14.49 4.24 1.39
N ALA A 35 -13.33 4.07 2.04
CA ALA A 35 -13.25 3.62 3.43
C ALA A 35 -13.97 4.58 4.40
N LEU A 36 -13.82 5.89 4.20
CA LEU A 36 -14.53 6.90 5.00
C LEU A 36 -16.03 6.94 4.69
N SER A 37 -16.43 6.74 3.44
CA SER A 37 -17.84 6.75 3.02
C SER A 37 -18.63 5.61 3.66
N VAL A 38 -18.00 4.44 3.87
CA VAL A 38 -18.62 3.32 4.58
C VAL A 38 -19.04 3.70 6.01
N GLN A 39 -18.35 4.66 6.64
CA GLN A 39 -18.71 5.15 7.98
C GLN A 39 -19.96 6.04 8.00
N LEU A 40 -20.40 6.54 6.85
CA LEU A 40 -21.58 7.39 6.71
C LEU A 40 -22.85 6.59 6.39
N ILE A 41 -22.72 5.28 6.12
CA ILE A 41 -23.83 4.39 5.76
C ILE A 41 -24.63 4.01 7.01
N PRO A 42 -25.98 3.84 6.92
CA PRO A 42 -26.78 3.34 8.03
C PRO A 42 -26.23 2.03 8.62
N LYS A 43 -26.22 1.92 9.95
CA LYS A 43 -25.61 0.80 10.70
C LYS A 43 -26.03 -0.60 10.19
N ALA A 44 -27.28 -0.75 9.73
CA ALA A 44 -27.80 -2.01 9.20
C ALA A 44 -27.14 -2.45 7.87
N SER A 45 -26.71 -1.50 7.03
CA SER A 45 -25.96 -1.80 5.79
C SER A 45 -24.46 -1.75 6.03
N GLN A 46 -24.00 -0.93 6.98
CA GLN A 46 -22.61 -0.88 7.41
C GLN A 46 -22.15 -2.23 8.00
N SER A 47 -22.99 -2.91 8.79
CA SER A 47 -22.67 -4.23 9.34
C SER A 47 -22.44 -5.29 8.24
N LEU A 48 -23.14 -5.22 7.11
CA LEU A 48 -22.91 -6.12 5.98
C LEU A 48 -21.55 -5.89 5.28
N LEU A 49 -20.97 -4.70 5.43
CA LEU A 49 -19.67 -4.33 4.86
C LEU A 49 -18.51 -4.52 5.86
N LEU A 50 -18.76 -4.22 7.14
CA LEU A 50 -17.74 -4.12 8.19
C LEU A 50 -17.83 -5.20 9.29
N ASP A 51 -19.00 -5.76 9.59
CA ASP A 51 -19.10 -6.79 10.62
C ASP A 51 -18.70 -8.15 10.06
N TYR A 52 -17.65 -8.71 10.63
CA TYR A 52 -17.10 -10.02 10.29
C TYR A 52 -17.09 -10.95 11.51
N GLY A 53 -17.10 -12.26 11.26
CA GLY A 53 -17.01 -13.27 12.31
C GLY A 53 -18.23 -13.27 13.26
N PRO A 54 -18.07 -13.39 14.59
CA PRO A 54 -19.19 -13.55 15.54
C PRO A 54 -20.18 -12.38 15.57
N ARG A 55 -19.76 -11.21 15.08
CA ARG A 55 -20.61 -10.02 14.98
C ARG A 55 -21.66 -10.18 13.88
N ALA A 56 -21.34 -10.93 12.80
CA ALA A 56 -22.29 -11.28 11.76
C ALA A 56 -23.42 -12.20 12.28
N THR A 57 -23.12 -13.11 13.20
CA THR A 57 -24.12 -13.99 13.83
C THR A 57 -25.08 -13.28 14.79
N GLN A 58 -24.81 -12.01 15.15
CA GLN A 58 -25.71 -11.19 15.98
C GLN A 58 -26.48 -10.13 15.19
N ALA A 59 -26.46 -10.18 13.85
CA ALA A 59 -27.22 -9.24 13.03
C ALA A 59 -28.72 -9.38 13.33
N LYS A 60 -29.24 -8.46 14.16
CA LYS A 60 -30.66 -8.34 14.53
C LYS A 60 -31.55 -7.87 13.38
N TYR A 61 -30.98 -7.50 12.23
CA TYR A 61 -31.66 -6.90 11.10
C TYR A 61 -31.75 -7.88 9.93
N GLY A 62 -32.96 -8.11 9.41
CA GLY A 62 -33.20 -9.02 8.29
C GLY A 62 -33.82 -10.37 8.69
N ALA A 63 -34.48 -10.46 9.85
CA ALA A 63 -35.37 -11.58 10.14
C ALA A 63 -36.50 -11.66 9.09
N PRO A 64 -37.06 -12.86 8.81
CA PRO A 64 -38.16 -12.99 7.85
C PRO A 64 -39.35 -12.13 8.30
N GLY A 65 -39.60 -11.01 7.62
CA GLY A 65 -40.67 -10.05 7.96
C GLY A 65 -40.23 -8.58 8.07
N ASP A 66 -38.93 -8.29 8.12
CA ASP A 66 -38.44 -6.90 8.15
C ASP A 66 -38.55 -6.22 6.77
N GLN A 67 -39.15 -5.03 6.70
CA GLN A 67 -39.05 -4.16 5.51
C GLN A 67 -37.65 -3.56 5.41
N VAL A 68 -36.74 -4.28 4.76
CA VAL A 68 -35.38 -3.79 4.50
C VAL A 68 -35.34 -2.95 3.23
N GLY A 69 -34.82 -1.72 3.35
CA GLY A 69 -34.69 -0.78 2.23
C GLY A 69 -33.77 -1.29 1.11
N TRP A 70 -33.95 -0.73 -0.10
CA TRP A 70 -33.23 -1.15 -1.32
C TRP A 70 -31.70 -1.11 -1.16
N LEU A 71 -31.16 -0.15 -0.39
CA LEU A 71 -29.73 -0.05 -0.08
C LEU A 71 -29.19 -1.31 0.62
N TYR A 72 -29.91 -1.82 1.61
CA TYR A 72 -29.51 -3.03 2.33
C TYR A 72 -29.48 -4.24 1.40
N THR A 73 -30.50 -4.39 0.56
CA THR A 73 -30.59 -5.48 -0.42
C THR A 73 -29.47 -5.44 -1.45
N SER A 74 -29.15 -4.25 -1.96
CA SER A 74 -28.03 -4.05 -2.89
C SER A 74 -26.68 -4.36 -2.24
N VAL A 75 -26.43 -3.83 -1.04
CA VAL A 75 -25.19 -4.11 -0.30
C VAL A 75 -25.05 -5.60 -0.02
N ARG A 76 -26.12 -6.28 0.41
CA ARG A 76 -26.13 -7.72 0.66
C ARG A 76 -25.80 -8.53 -0.59
N LEU A 77 -26.32 -8.11 -1.76
CA LEU A 77 -26.02 -8.77 -3.03
C LEU A 77 -24.55 -8.60 -3.40
N VAL A 78 -24.01 -7.38 -3.25
CA VAL A 78 -22.61 -7.07 -3.56
C VAL A 78 -21.65 -7.78 -2.59
N THR A 79 -22.01 -7.90 -1.32
CA THR A 79 -21.19 -8.57 -0.29
C THR A 79 -21.42 -10.07 -0.16
N ALA A 80 -22.21 -10.68 -1.05
CA ALA A 80 -22.49 -12.11 -1.04
C ALA A 80 -21.23 -12.97 -1.20
N VAL A 81 -20.24 -12.48 -1.97
CA VAL A 81 -18.98 -13.20 -2.19
C VAL A 81 -17.98 -12.85 -1.09
N GLN A 82 -17.75 -13.81 -0.21
CA GLN A 82 -16.86 -13.71 0.93
C GLN A 82 -15.68 -14.67 0.76
N VAL A 83 -14.48 -14.22 1.11
CA VAL A 83 -13.25 -15.01 1.08
C VAL A 83 -12.77 -15.30 2.51
N PRO A 84 -12.04 -16.40 2.76
CA PRO A 84 -11.48 -16.69 4.08
C PRO A 84 -10.54 -15.58 4.54
N HIS A 85 -10.59 -15.20 5.82
CA HIS A 85 -9.66 -14.22 6.39
C HIS A 85 -8.19 -14.68 6.32
N SER A 86 -7.93 -15.98 6.18
CA SER A 86 -6.57 -16.48 5.96
C SER A 86 -5.93 -15.90 4.69
N TRP A 87 -6.72 -15.50 3.69
CA TRP A 87 -6.24 -14.87 2.45
C TRP A 87 -5.57 -13.50 2.66
N PHE A 88 -5.59 -12.97 3.88
CA PHE A 88 -4.77 -11.84 4.31
C PHE A 88 -3.28 -12.05 4.01
N ASN A 89 -2.79 -13.30 4.04
CA ASN A 89 -1.41 -13.61 3.66
C ASN A 89 -1.10 -13.24 2.19
N HIS A 90 -2.10 -13.23 1.30
CA HIS A 90 -1.92 -12.90 -0.12
C HIS A 90 -1.43 -11.46 -0.30
N PHE A 91 -1.87 -10.53 0.55
CA PHE A 91 -1.46 -9.13 0.47
C PHE A 91 0.05 -8.98 0.67
N TYR A 92 0.59 -9.67 1.68
CA TYR A 92 2.01 -9.62 1.97
C TYR A 92 2.83 -10.48 1.03
N ALA A 93 2.30 -11.63 0.58
CA ALA A 93 2.91 -12.42 -0.48
C ALA A 93 3.05 -11.59 -1.76
N ALA A 94 2.01 -10.85 -2.15
CA ALA A 94 2.05 -9.94 -3.29
C ALA A 94 3.04 -8.78 -3.07
N SER A 95 3.09 -8.19 -1.88
CA SER A 95 4.07 -7.14 -1.53
C SER A 95 5.52 -7.62 -1.65
N VAL A 96 5.83 -8.81 -1.12
CA VAL A 96 7.16 -9.43 -1.21
C VAL A 96 7.49 -9.82 -2.65
N ALA A 97 6.54 -10.44 -3.36
CA ALA A 97 6.71 -10.81 -4.77
C ALA A 97 6.91 -9.58 -5.66
N ALA A 98 6.15 -8.50 -5.44
CA ALA A 98 6.33 -7.23 -6.14
C ALA A 98 7.71 -6.63 -5.85
N SER A 99 8.18 -6.69 -4.60
CA SER A 99 9.52 -6.22 -4.24
C SER A 99 10.61 -6.99 -5.00
N ALA A 100 10.51 -8.32 -5.05
CA ALA A 100 11.41 -9.18 -5.83
C ALA A 100 11.30 -8.94 -7.35
N PHE A 101 10.09 -8.76 -7.86
CA PHE A 101 9.82 -8.44 -9.26
C PHE A 101 10.52 -7.14 -9.66
N TRP A 102 10.40 -6.07 -8.88
CA TRP A 102 11.05 -4.81 -9.21
C TRP A 102 12.57 -4.88 -9.11
N ALA A 103 13.12 -5.63 -8.15
CA ALA A 103 14.55 -5.93 -8.11
C ALA A 103 15.01 -6.63 -9.39
N TYR A 104 14.29 -7.66 -9.84
CA TYR A 104 14.57 -8.35 -11.09
C TYR A 104 14.52 -7.40 -12.29
N GLN A 105 13.47 -6.58 -12.38
CA GLN A 105 13.31 -5.61 -13.47
C GLN A 105 14.46 -4.59 -13.51
N TYR A 106 14.93 -4.15 -12.34
CA TYR A 106 16.05 -3.24 -12.21
C TYR A 106 17.39 -3.88 -12.61
N PHE A 107 17.74 -5.03 -12.02
CA PHE A 107 19.03 -5.68 -12.27
C PHE A 107 19.13 -6.31 -13.67
N ALA A 108 18.01 -6.78 -14.22
CA ALA A 108 17.96 -7.33 -15.58
C ALA A 108 17.70 -6.27 -16.66
N GLY A 109 17.65 -4.98 -16.31
CA GLY A 109 17.53 -3.86 -17.26
C GLY A 109 16.25 -3.88 -18.10
N ARG A 110 15.13 -4.33 -17.54
CA ARG A 110 13.92 -4.69 -18.31
C ARG A 110 13.11 -3.46 -18.75
N SER A 111 12.43 -3.60 -19.89
CA SER A 111 11.71 -2.53 -20.58
C SER A 111 10.54 -1.93 -19.80
N LEU A 112 9.83 -2.71 -18.98
CA LEU A 112 8.64 -2.20 -18.28
C LEU A 112 8.98 -1.15 -17.20
N LEU A 113 10.00 -1.40 -16.37
CA LEU A 113 10.43 -0.42 -15.37
C LEU A 113 10.91 0.86 -16.07
N LEU A 114 11.67 0.70 -17.16
CA LEU A 114 12.12 1.82 -17.98
C LEU A 114 10.95 2.59 -18.62
N ALA A 115 9.92 1.90 -19.12
CA ALA A 115 8.75 2.53 -19.73
C ALA A 115 7.95 3.37 -18.71
N ILE A 116 7.75 2.87 -17.49
CA ILE A 116 7.03 3.60 -16.45
C ILE A 116 7.86 4.80 -15.97
N ILE A 117 9.16 4.61 -15.77
CA ILE A 117 10.08 5.66 -15.35
C ILE A 117 10.19 6.77 -16.39
N THR A 118 10.34 6.43 -17.68
CA THR A 118 10.43 7.42 -18.76
C THR A 118 9.16 8.24 -18.88
N LYS A 119 7.99 7.57 -18.82
CA LYS A 119 6.69 8.25 -18.81
C LYS A 119 6.54 9.18 -17.61
N GLN A 120 7.01 8.78 -16.42
CA GLN A 120 6.96 9.63 -15.23
C GLN A 120 7.95 10.80 -15.30
N ALA A 121 9.15 10.57 -15.83
CA ALA A 121 10.20 11.59 -15.90
C ALA A 121 9.87 12.74 -16.85
N ALA A 122 9.00 12.50 -17.85
CA ALA A 122 8.45 13.50 -18.75
C ALA A 122 7.66 14.60 -18.03
N VAL A 123 7.19 14.36 -16.80
CA VAL A 123 6.48 15.35 -15.98
C VAL A 123 7.43 16.08 -15.04
N GLU A 124 7.31 17.41 -14.99
CA GLU A 124 8.09 18.24 -14.08
C GLU A 124 7.64 18.15 -12.62
N GLY A 125 8.61 17.93 -11.73
CA GLY A 125 8.41 17.85 -10.29
C GLY A 125 9.64 17.38 -9.54
N PRO A 126 9.65 17.54 -8.20
CA PRO A 126 10.71 16.99 -7.38
C PRO A 126 10.63 15.47 -7.33
N SER A 127 11.78 14.82 -7.24
CA SER A 127 11.94 13.36 -7.30
C SER A 127 12.88 12.90 -6.20
N MET A 128 12.69 11.67 -5.75
CA MET A 128 13.61 11.01 -4.82
C MET A 128 14.99 10.77 -5.44
N GLY A 129 16.02 10.79 -4.59
CA GLY A 129 17.35 10.32 -4.97
C GLY A 129 17.38 8.79 -5.15
N LYS A 130 18.39 8.27 -5.86
CA LYS A 130 18.56 6.83 -6.06
C LYS A 130 18.68 6.06 -4.73
N GLU A 131 19.54 6.51 -3.83
CA GLU A 131 19.73 5.89 -2.51
C GLU A 131 18.46 5.93 -1.66
N GLN A 132 17.65 6.97 -1.82
CA GLN A 132 16.37 7.11 -1.15
C GLN A 132 15.34 6.09 -1.66
N VAL A 133 15.30 5.84 -2.97
CA VAL A 133 14.44 4.78 -3.55
C VAL A 133 14.84 3.42 -3.00
N TRP A 134 16.14 3.11 -2.97
CA TRP A 134 16.64 1.86 -2.41
C TRP A 134 16.26 1.69 -0.95
N LEU A 135 16.47 2.73 -0.14
CA LEU A 135 16.09 2.74 1.26
C LEU A 135 14.60 2.42 1.44
N VAL A 136 13.72 3.19 0.78
CA VAL A 136 12.26 3.05 0.92
C VAL A 136 11.78 1.69 0.40
N TRP A 137 12.35 1.20 -0.70
CA TRP A 137 12.08 -0.14 -1.23
C TRP A 137 12.50 -1.24 -0.26
N ILE A 138 13.68 -1.14 0.37
CA ILE A 138 14.14 -2.09 1.40
C ILE A 138 13.21 -2.06 2.61
N LEU A 139 12.85 -0.86 3.11
CA LEU A 139 11.93 -0.72 4.23
C LEU A 139 10.57 -1.37 3.93
N MET A 140 10.04 -1.20 2.72
CA MET A 140 8.81 -1.87 2.29
C MET A 140 8.95 -3.39 2.14
N ALA A 141 10.07 -3.88 1.63
CA ALA A 141 10.36 -5.31 1.58
C ALA A 141 10.46 -5.93 2.98
N LEU A 142 11.09 -5.23 3.93
CA LEU A 142 11.18 -5.65 5.34
C LEU A 142 9.80 -5.65 6.00
N GLN A 143 8.94 -4.66 5.72
CA GLN A 143 7.56 -4.66 6.22
C GLN A 143 6.76 -5.82 5.64
N GLY A 144 6.76 -6.00 4.31
CA GLY A 144 6.06 -7.09 3.65
C GLY A 144 6.53 -8.47 4.15
N GLY A 145 7.85 -8.67 4.25
CA GLY A 145 8.46 -9.90 4.74
C GLY A 145 8.09 -10.23 6.18
N ARG A 146 8.18 -9.24 7.11
CA ARG A 146 7.76 -9.44 8.50
C ARG A 146 6.28 -9.78 8.59
N ARG A 147 5.41 -9.03 7.91
CA ARG A 147 3.96 -9.27 7.96
C ARG A 147 3.58 -10.64 7.38
N LEU A 148 4.26 -11.07 6.32
CA LEU A 148 4.10 -12.42 5.78
C LEU A 148 4.56 -13.50 6.77
N PHE A 149 5.71 -13.30 7.42
CA PHE A 149 6.19 -14.19 8.49
C PHE A 149 5.17 -14.27 9.64
N GLU A 150 4.63 -13.14 10.09
CA GLU A 150 3.59 -13.11 11.13
C GLU A 150 2.33 -13.89 10.72
N CYS A 151 1.94 -13.85 9.45
CA CYS A 151 0.78 -14.61 8.96
C CYS A 151 0.96 -16.12 9.13
N PHE A 152 2.17 -16.62 8.92
CA PHE A 152 2.44 -18.06 8.99
C PHE A 152 2.79 -18.54 10.40
N TYR A 153 3.49 -17.73 11.19
CA TYR A 153 4.11 -18.19 12.44
C TYR A 153 3.58 -17.53 13.70
N VAL A 154 2.94 -16.37 13.61
CA VAL A 154 2.46 -15.62 14.79
C VAL A 154 0.94 -15.66 14.90
N MET A 155 0.22 -15.45 13.80
CA MET A 155 -1.23 -15.30 13.82
C MET A 155 -1.96 -16.63 13.96
N LYS A 156 -2.99 -16.65 14.81
CA LYS A 156 -3.89 -17.81 14.99
C LYS A 156 -4.88 -17.89 13.81
N PRO A 157 -5.16 -19.09 13.27
CA PRO A 157 -6.18 -19.27 12.25
C PRO A 157 -7.55 -18.74 12.70
N SER A 158 -8.22 -18.00 11.82
CA SER A 158 -9.56 -17.47 12.07
C SER A 158 -10.57 -18.10 11.13
N ARG A 159 -11.77 -18.39 11.65
CA ARG A 159 -12.95 -18.81 10.85
C ARG A 159 -13.72 -17.62 10.27
N SER A 160 -13.20 -16.40 10.43
CA SER A 160 -13.83 -15.20 9.87
C SER A 160 -13.66 -15.18 8.35
N THR A 161 -14.60 -14.53 7.67
CA THR A 161 -14.53 -14.22 6.24
C THR A 161 -14.45 -12.70 6.04
N MET A 162 -14.03 -12.27 4.86
CA MET A 162 -13.98 -10.87 4.42
C MET A 162 -14.58 -10.76 3.02
N TRP A 163 -15.24 -9.64 2.70
CA TRP A 163 -15.77 -9.41 1.36
C TRP A 163 -14.66 -9.42 0.30
N ILE A 164 -14.89 -10.08 -0.85
CA ILE A 164 -13.90 -10.18 -1.93
C ILE A 164 -13.46 -8.81 -2.47
N GLY A 165 -14.32 -7.79 -2.42
CA GLY A 165 -13.97 -6.44 -2.85
C GLY A 165 -12.94 -5.77 -1.93
N HIS A 166 -13.09 -5.89 -0.60
CA HIS A 166 -12.07 -5.45 0.35
C HIS A 166 -10.75 -6.20 0.14
N TRP A 167 -10.84 -7.50 -0.14
CA TRP A 167 -9.66 -8.30 -0.45
C TRP A 167 -8.95 -7.82 -1.73
N ALA A 168 -9.69 -7.60 -2.82
CA ALA A 168 -9.11 -7.10 -4.07
C ALA A 168 -8.51 -5.70 -3.89
N LEU A 169 -9.19 -4.81 -3.15
CA LEU A 169 -8.71 -3.46 -2.85
C LEU A 169 -7.37 -3.49 -2.12
N GLY A 170 -7.23 -4.36 -1.12
CA GLY A 170 -5.96 -4.53 -0.39
C GLY A 170 -4.84 -5.07 -1.27
N LEU A 171 -5.13 -6.02 -2.16
CA LEU A 171 -4.14 -6.53 -3.10
C LEU A 171 -3.65 -5.44 -4.07
N ILE A 172 -4.58 -4.67 -4.63
CA ILE A 172 -4.24 -3.55 -5.53
C ILE A 172 -3.44 -2.49 -4.77
N TYR A 173 -3.77 -2.21 -3.51
CA TYR A 173 -3.01 -1.27 -2.68
C TYR A 173 -1.54 -1.63 -2.56
N TYR A 174 -1.19 -2.89 -2.27
CA TYR A 174 0.22 -3.29 -2.18
C TYR A 174 0.94 -3.25 -3.53
N LEU A 175 0.25 -3.61 -4.62
CA LEU A 175 0.82 -3.52 -5.97
C LEU A 175 1.06 -2.06 -6.38
N ASP A 176 0.08 -1.19 -6.16
CA ASP A 176 0.17 0.24 -6.48
C ASP A 176 1.22 0.96 -5.62
N MET A 177 1.29 0.65 -4.32
CA MET A 177 2.35 1.13 -3.44
C MET A 177 3.74 0.68 -3.92
N SER A 178 3.88 -0.54 -4.42
CA SER A 178 5.16 -1.01 -4.98
C SER A 178 5.58 -0.19 -6.21
N VAL A 179 4.64 0.16 -7.09
CA VAL A 179 4.88 1.01 -8.27
C VAL A 179 5.26 2.43 -7.82
N ALA A 180 4.50 3.00 -6.87
CA ALA A 180 4.67 4.35 -6.36
C ALA A 180 6.11 4.64 -5.89
N ILE A 181 6.77 3.68 -5.25
CA ILE A 181 8.15 3.82 -4.77
C ILE A 181 9.14 4.04 -5.92
N TRP A 182 8.98 3.32 -7.04
CA TRP A 182 9.90 3.39 -8.17
C TRP A 182 9.67 4.63 -9.05
N ILE A 183 8.40 5.00 -9.27
CA ILE A 183 8.06 6.17 -10.11
C ILE A 183 8.52 7.48 -9.47
N GLU A 184 8.48 7.58 -8.14
CA GLU A 184 8.94 8.77 -7.41
C GLU A 184 10.47 8.96 -7.52
N GLY A 185 11.22 7.91 -7.88
CA GLY A 185 12.65 7.94 -8.21
C GLY A 185 12.98 8.12 -9.69
N SER A 186 11.96 8.23 -10.55
CA SER A 186 12.10 8.11 -12.00
C SER A 186 13.10 9.06 -12.64
N ARG A 187 13.27 10.29 -12.15
CA ARG A 187 14.13 11.29 -12.79
C ARG A 187 15.62 10.96 -12.68
N MET A 188 16.04 10.30 -11.60
CA MET A 188 17.41 9.77 -11.48
C MET A 188 17.64 8.61 -12.44
N PHE A 189 16.68 7.71 -12.54
CA PHE A 189 16.78 6.57 -13.45
C PHE A 189 16.70 7.00 -14.92
N HIS A 190 15.93 8.01 -15.28
CA HIS A 190 15.90 8.57 -16.64
C HIS A 190 17.26 9.15 -17.06
N ARG A 191 17.95 9.87 -16.17
CA ARG A 191 19.32 10.35 -16.45
C ARG A 191 20.32 9.19 -16.61
N MET A 192 20.04 8.05 -16.00
CA MET A 192 20.85 6.83 -16.07
C MET A 192 20.39 5.87 -17.20
N ALA A 193 19.22 6.06 -17.78
CA ALA A 193 18.60 5.18 -18.77
C ALA A 193 19.42 5.03 -20.07
N PRO A 194 20.07 6.07 -20.62
CA PRO A 194 20.99 5.91 -21.74
C PRO A 194 22.14 4.94 -21.40
N ARG A 195 22.57 4.91 -20.14
CA ARG A 195 23.66 4.04 -19.65
C ARG A 195 23.19 2.60 -19.42
N LEU A 196 21.95 2.37 -18.96
CA LEU A 196 21.39 1.02 -18.85
C LEU A 196 21.13 0.40 -20.22
N ALA A 197 20.67 1.19 -21.21
CA ALA A 197 20.44 0.72 -22.56
C ALA A 197 21.74 0.31 -23.27
N THR A 198 22.86 1.02 -23.04
CA THR A 198 24.18 0.66 -23.60
C THR A 198 24.84 -0.54 -22.91
N ASN A 199 24.49 -0.82 -21.65
CA ASN A 199 25.07 -1.93 -20.88
C ASN A 199 24.55 -3.32 -21.29
N HIS A 200 23.62 -3.41 -22.24
CA HIS A 200 23.33 -4.67 -22.92
C HIS A 200 24.49 -5.14 -23.83
N ALA A 201 25.52 -4.31 -24.08
CA ALA A 201 26.66 -4.65 -24.92
C ALA A 201 28.02 -4.80 -24.17
N ALA A 202 28.16 -4.39 -22.91
CA ALA A 202 29.44 -4.53 -22.20
C ALA A 202 29.27 -4.58 -20.68
N GLY A 203 29.67 -5.69 -20.08
CA GLY A 203 29.83 -5.85 -18.64
C GLY A 203 31.00 -5.03 -18.10
N SER A 204 30.82 -3.74 -17.90
CA SER A 204 31.76 -2.92 -17.12
C SER A 204 31.03 -1.79 -16.39
N LEU A 205 30.52 -2.13 -15.20
CA LEU A 205 30.01 -1.16 -14.21
C LEU A 205 31.12 -0.68 -13.25
N LEU A 206 32.39 -0.89 -13.59
CA LEU A 206 33.52 -0.39 -12.81
C LEU A 206 34.14 0.78 -13.57
N HIS A 207 34.06 1.97 -12.96
CA HIS A 207 34.62 3.26 -13.40
C HIS A 207 33.79 4.09 -14.37
N SER A 208 32.97 4.98 -13.81
CA SER A 208 32.83 6.32 -14.38
C SER A 208 32.66 7.35 -13.26
N LYS A 209 33.77 8.00 -12.90
CA LYS A 209 33.80 9.28 -12.19
C LYS A 209 33.18 10.35 -13.10
N ALA A 210 31.93 10.73 -12.86
CA ALA A 210 31.39 12.02 -13.31
C ALA A 210 30.09 12.32 -12.55
N ASP A 211 30.12 13.45 -11.85
CA ASP A 211 29.01 14.16 -11.21
C ASP A 211 28.41 13.58 -9.93
N THR A 212 29.28 13.20 -8.99
CA THR A 212 28.92 13.05 -7.58
C THR A 212 29.08 14.38 -6.84
N ALA A 213 28.23 15.36 -7.13
CA ALA A 213 27.78 16.26 -6.05
C ALA A 213 26.76 15.47 -5.20
N VAL A 214 27.28 14.43 -4.55
CA VAL A 214 26.56 13.67 -3.54
C VAL A 214 26.45 14.62 -2.36
N SER A 215 25.26 15.18 -2.15
CA SER A 215 24.88 15.66 -0.83
C SER A 215 24.87 14.43 0.07
N SER A 216 26.02 14.13 0.67
CA SER A 216 26.35 12.93 1.46
C SER A 216 25.68 12.89 2.84
N GLY A 217 24.61 13.66 3.03
CA GLY A 217 23.82 13.69 4.24
C GLY A 217 22.43 13.17 3.99
N PHE A 218 21.95 12.29 4.86
CA PHE A 218 20.51 12.03 4.96
C PHE A 218 19.78 13.33 5.23
N SER A 219 18.67 13.57 4.52
CA SER A 219 17.82 14.71 4.85
C SER A 219 17.22 14.53 6.25
N THR A 220 16.93 15.64 6.95
CA THR A 220 16.24 15.59 8.24
C THR A 220 14.92 14.84 8.17
N SER A 221 14.12 15.04 7.11
CA SER A 221 12.87 14.31 6.90
C SER A 221 13.11 12.82 6.72
N GLN A 222 14.22 12.44 6.08
CA GLN A 222 14.64 11.05 5.93
C GLN A 222 14.97 10.40 7.27
N LEU A 223 15.79 11.03 8.09
CA LEU A 223 16.19 10.50 9.40
C LEU A 223 14.97 10.37 10.32
N VAL A 224 14.12 11.39 10.39
CA VAL A 224 12.89 11.36 11.17
C VAL A 224 11.95 10.28 10.63
N GLY A 225 11.81 10.16 9.31
CA GLY A 225 10.99 9.14 8.66
C GLY A 225 11.44 7.72 8.98
N ILE A 226 12.74 7.44 8.92
CA ILE A 226 13.33 6.15 9.30
C ILE A 226 13.06 5.85 10.78
N ALA A 227 13.23 6.83 11.66
CA ALA A 227 12.96 6.65 13.09
C ALA A 227 11.49 6.30 13.35
N ILE A 228 10.56 7.08 12.80
CA ILE A 228 9.12 6.84 12.92
C ILE A 228 8.74 5.48 12.32
N PHE A 229 9.27 5.15 11.13
CA PHE A 229 9.05 3.85 10.49
C PHE A 229 9.49 2.71 11.40
N THR A 230 10.70 2.78 11.93
CA THR A 230 11.30 1.72 12.75
C THR A 230 10.54 1.55 14.07
N THR A 231 10.14 2.65 14.71
CA THR A 231 9.31 2.62 15.92
C THR A 231 7.95 1.98 15.63
N GLY A 232 7.27 2.41 14.57
CA GLY A 232 5.98 1.81 14.16
C GLY A 232 6.12 0.33 13.82
N TRP A 233 7.15 -0.05 13.05
CA TRP A 233 7.43 -1.42 12.65
C TRP A 233 7.67 -2.36 13.85
N LEU A 234 8.53 -1.97 14.79
CA LEU A 234 8.82 -2.75 15.99
C LEU A 234 7.59 -2.87 16.90
N GLN A 235 6.89 -1.76 17.11
CA GLN A 235 5.77 -1.74 18.04
C GLN A 235 4.54 -2.46 17.47
N GLN A 236 4.34 -2.42 16.14
CA GLN A 236 3.33 -3.22 15.47
C GLN A 236 3.59 -4.72 15.67
N HIS A 237 4.85 -5.16 15.54
CA HIS A 237 5.22 -6.57 15.75
C HIS A 237 4.88 -7.03 17.17
N LYS A 238 5.26 -6.23 18.18
CA LYS A 238 4.94 -6.50 19.59
C LYS A 238 3.43 -6.58 19.81
N CYS A 239 2.65 -5.69 19.20
CA CYS A 239 1.20 -5.74 19.28
C CYS A 239 0.64 -7.04 18.68
N HIS A 240 1.14 -7.50 17.53
CA HIS A 240 0.68 -8.76 16.93
C HIS A 240 1.06 -9.99 17.75
N GLN A 241 2.27 -10.03 18.29
CA GLN A 241 2.69 -11.10 19.20
C GLN A 241 1.81 -11.16 20.45
N TYR A 242 1.52 -10.00 21.06
CA TYR A 242 0.64 -9.92 22.22
C TYR A 242 -0.79 -10.35 21.88
N LEU A 243 -1.38 -9.83 20.80
CA LEU A 243 -2.72 -10.24 20.37
C LEU A 243 -2.80 -11.75 20.05
N ALA A 244 -1.73 -12.32 19.49
CA ALA A 244 -1.64 -13.74 19.23
C ALA A 244 -1.53 -14.58 20.51
N SER A 245 -0.89 -14.08 21.57
CA SER A 245 -0.78 -14.81 22.85
C SER A 245 -2.11 -14.86 23.61
N LEU A 246 -2.96 -13.84 23.46
CA LEU A 246 -4.25 -13.75 24.14
C LEU A 246 -5.22 -14.88 23.79
N LYS A 247 -6.11 -15.19 24.74
CA LYS A 247 -7.29 -16.02 24.49
C LYS A 247 -8.26 -15.25 23.59
N LYS A 248 -9.00 -15.98 22.76
CA LYS A 248 -9.90 -15.38 21.77
C LYS A 248 -10.99 -14.57 22.50
N TYR A 249 -11.22 -13.34 22.04
CA TYR A 249 -12.17 -12.36 22.61
C TYR A 249 -11.80 -11.79 23.99
N THR A 250 -10.53 -11.88 24.40
CA THR A 250 -10.02 -11.15 25.56
C THR A 250 -9.65 -9.71 25.17
N LEU A 251 -9.99 -8.75 26.02
CA LEU A 251 -9.59 -7.36 25.85
C LEU A 251 -8.07 -7.23 26.13
N PRO A 252 -7.29 -6.61 25.23
CA PRO A 252 -5.86 -6.38 25.46
C PRO A 252 -5.66 -5.25 26.47
N GLU A 253 -4.90 -5.50 27.55
CA GLU A 253 -4.71 -4.54 28.67
C GLU A 253 -3.23 -4.18 28.92
N GLU A 254 -2.32 -4.62 28.05
CA GLU A 254 -0.88 -4.38 28.20
C GLU A 254 -0.29 -3.48 27.09
N GLY A 255 0.87 -2.90 27.39
CA GLY A 255 1.64 -2.08 26.43
C GLY A 255 0.83 -0.90 25.89
N LEU A 256 0.88 -0.71 24.57
CA LEU A 256 0.13 0.36 23.90
C LEU A 256 -1.39 0.22 24.01
N PHE A 257 -1.91 -1.00 24.20
CA PHE A 257 -3.36 -1.21 24.29
C PHE A 257 -3.99 -0.59 25.53
N ARG A 258 -3.18 -0.21 26.54
CA ARG A 258 -3.63 0.57 27.71
C ARG A 258 -4.11 1.97 27.35
N HIS A 259 -3.64 2.52 26.24
CA HIS A 259 -3.88 3.91 25.85
C HIS A 259 -4.63 4.02 24.51
N ILE A 260 -4.48 3.02 23.64
CA ILE A 260 -5.02 3.06 22.27
C ILE A 260 -5.74 1.74 21.98
N VAL A 261 -7.03 1.83 21.63
CA VAL A 261 -7.89 0.68 21.33
C VAL A 261 -7.32 -0.19 20.19
N CYS A 262 -6.85 0.45 19.12
CA CYS A 262 -6.32 -0.22 17.93
C CYS A 262 -4.83 0.05 17.75
N ALA A 263 -4.03 -0.21 18.79
CA ALA A 263 -2.60 0.12 18.81
C ALA A 263 -1.82 -0.36 17.58
N HIS A 264 -2.11 -1.56 17.05
CA HIS A 264 -1.44 -2.10 15.87
C HIS A 264 -1.74 -1.31 14.58
N TYR A 265 -2.97 -0.83 14.39
CA TYR A 265 -3.33 0.04 13.26
C TYR A 265 -2.71 1.43 13.41
N THR A 266 -2.63 1.98 14.63
CA THR A 266 -1.88 3.23 14.85
C THR A 266 -0.40 3.07 14.47
N CYS A 267 0.22 1.95 14.84
CA CYS A 267 1.60 1.65 14.46
C CYS A 267 1.77 1.50 12.95
N GLU A 268 0.76 0.98 12.25
CA GLU A 268 0.72 0.91 10.78
C GLU A 268 0.70 2.29 10.13
N CYS A 269 -0.12 3.21 10.64
CA CYS A 269 -0.15 4.60 10.19
C CYS A 269 1.21 5.28 10.40
N LEU A 270 1.85 5.06 11.55
CA LEU A 270 3.20 5.58 11.82
C LEU A 270 4.22 5.02 10.83
N LEU A 271 4.20 3.71 10.60
CA LEU A 271 5.05 3.02 9.63
C LEU A 271 4.91 3.65 8.22
N TYR A 272 3.70 3.74 7.68
CA TYR A 272 3.51 4.27 6.32
C TYR A 272 3.73 5.79 6.24
N GLY A 273 3.42 6.55 7.29
CA GLY A 273 3.74 7.97 7.39
C GLY A 273 5.26 8.20 7.44
N GLY A 274 5.98 7.42 8.24
CA GLY A 274 7.44 7.43 8.32
C GLY A 274 8.08 7.05 6.99
N LEU A 275 7.50 6.08 6.26
CA LEU A 275 7.93 5.74 4.91
C LEU A 275 7.75 6.92 3.93
N ALA A 276 6.62 7.62 3.99
CA ALA A 276 6.38 8.81 3.16
C ALA A 276 7.35 9.96 3.47
N MET A 277 7.77 10.10 4.73
CA MET A 277 8.82 11.06 5.14
C MET A 277 10.20 10.62 4.67
N ALA A 278 10.52 9.33 4.81
CA ALA A 278 11.76 8.73 4.31
C ALA A 278 11.89 8.89 2.78
N ALA A 279 10.77 8.97 2.08
CA ALA A 279 10.66 9.18 0.64
C ALA A 279 10.54 10.65 0.21
N ALA A 280 10.61 11.61 1.14
CA ALA A 280 10.40 13.01 0.81
C ALA A 280 11.53 13.57 -0.09
N PRO A 281 11.21 14.17 -1.25
CA PRO A 281 12.20 14.86 -2.06
C PRO A 281 12.84 16.04 -1.32
N ALA A 282 13.99 16.51 -1.80
CA ALA A 282 14.70 17.65 -1.21
C ALA A 282 13.78 18.87 -1.01
N GLY A 283 13.86 19.49 0.16
CA GLY A 283 13.02 20.64 0.54
C GLY A 283 11.57 20.29 0.92
N ARG A 284 11.23 19.01 1.07
CA ARG A 284 9.90 18.55 1.49
C ARG A 284 9.97 17.61 2.69
N TRP A 285 8.87 17.57 3.44
CA TRP A 285 8.69 16.66 4.57
C TRP A 285 8.04 15.33 4.20
N PHE A 286 7.29 15.28 3.10
CA PHE A 286 6.58 14.08 2.67
C PHE A 286 6.66 13.89 1.15
N ASN A 287 6.71 12.62 0.73
CA ASN A 287 6.42 12.22 -0.63
C ASN A 287 4.90 12.29 -0.87
N ARG A 288 4.49 13.02 -1.92
CA ARG A 288 3.05 13.23 -2.21
C ARG A 288 2.32 11.94 -2.58
N THR A 289 2.95 11.04 -3.32
CA THR A 289 2.30 9.80 -3.73
C THR A 289 2.21 8.83 -2.55
N LEU A 290 3.28 8.67 -1.76
CA LEU A 290 3.26 7.74 -0.63
C LEU A 290 2.38 8.21 0.53
N ILE A 291 2.27 9.53 0.79
CA ILE A 291 1.38 10.05 1.85
C ILE A 291 -0.11 9.87 1.50
N CYS A 292 -0.46 9.88 0.20
CA CYS A 292 -1.82 9.50 -0.21
C CYS A 292 -2.11 8.04 0.17
N GLY A 293 -1.13 7.16 0.00
CA GLY A 293 -1.24 5.75 0.36
C GLY A 293 -1.35 5.50 1.87
N SER A 294 -0.69 6.30 2.72
CA SER A 294 -0.72 6.08 4.18
C SER A 294 -2.11 6.20 4.81
N GLY A 295 -3.03 6.96 4.20
CA GLY A 295 -4.43 7.01 4.66
C GLY A 295 -5.24 5.76 4.27
N SER A 296 -4.83 5.08 3.20
CA SER A 296 -5.53 3.90 2.67
C SER A 296 -5.15 2.60 3.37
N SER A 297 -4.01 2.55 4.05
CA SER A 297 -3.56 1.37 4.81
C SER A 297 -4.50 0.97 5.95
N LEU A 298 -5.37 1.88 6.41
CA LEU A 298 -6.39 1.61 7.42
C LEU A 298 -7.50 0.65 6.93
N SER A 299 -7.61 0.47 5.61
CA SER A 299 -8.66 -0.35 4.98
C SER A 299 -8.22 -1.75 4.59
N THR A 300 -6.92 -2.07 4.74
CA THR A 300 -6.32 -3.36 4.41
C THR A 300 -6.06 -4.16 5.66
#